data_AF-A0A925LXL8-F1
#
_entry.id   AF-A0A925LXL8-F1
#
_cell.length_a   1.000
_cell.length_b   1.000
_cell.length_c   1.000
_cell.angle_alpha   90.00
_cell.angle_beta   90.00
_cell.angle_gamma   90.00
#
_symmetry.space_group_name_H-M   'P 1'
#
loop_
_entity.id
_entity.type
_entity.pdbx_description
1 polymer ?
#
loop_
_entity_poly.entity_id
_entity_poly.type
_entity_poly.pdbx_seq_one_letter_code
_entity_poly.pdbx_strand_id
1 'polypeptide(L)'
;NVDSINLRYLIECKRPDPGNPVTVSTVRELLGVKADDSATKALLVTTTDFTKDARSLIERHRWHLEGKIYNDIIAWINNYNRIKGIEL
;
A
#
# COMPACT_ATOMS: atom_id res chain seq x y z
N ASN A 1 -32.76 10.09 -4.00
CA ASN A 1 -31.63 9.52 -4.75
C ASN A 1 -30.37 10.21 -4.26
N VAL A 2 -29.65 9.58 -3.34
CA VAL A 2 -28.31 10.07 -2.96
C VAL A 2 -27.37 9.53 -4.00
N ASP A 3 -26.73 10.41 -4.76
CA ASP A 3 -25.67 10.03 -5.69
C ASP A 3 -24.55 9.35 -4.89
N SER A 4 -24.43 8.04 -5.02
CA SER A 4 -23.41 7.25 -4.33
C SER A 4 -22.06 7.43 -5.03
N ILE A 5 -21.03 7.83 -4.28
CA ILE A 5 -19.66 7.92 -4.78
C ILE A 5 -19.06 6.50 -4.81
N ASN A 6 -18.71 6.00 -6.00
CA ASN A 6 -18.01 4.74 -6.15
C ASN A 6 -16.50 4.94 -6.03
N LEU A 7 -15.85 4.12 -5.19
CA LEU A 7 -14.40 4.13 -4.98
C LEU A 7 -13.81 2.77 -5.37
N ARG A 8 -12.68 2.78 -6.05
CA ARG A 8 -11.95 1.57 -6.42
C ARG A 8 -10.51 1.65 -5.93
N TYR A 9 -10.06 0.59 -5.28
CA TYR A 9 -8.70 0.50 -4.76
C TYR A 9 -7.98 -0.69 -5.39
N LEU A 10 -6.72 -0.48 -5.76
CA LEU A 10 -5.82 -1.57 -6.12
C LEU A 10 -4.83 -1.80 -4.99
N ILE A 11 -4.69 -3.05 -4.56
CA ILE A 11 -3.80 -3.41 -3.46
C ILE A 11 -2.82 -4.46 -3.97
N GLU A 12 -1.54 -4.13 -3.91
CA GLU A 12 -0.46 -5.07 -4.21
C GLU A 12 0.33 -5.39 -2.94
N CYS A 13 0.55 -6.68 -2.69
CA CYS A 13 1.28 -7.16 -1.53
C CYS A 13 2.56 -7.87 -1.98
N LYS A 14 3.71 -7.51 -1.39
CA LYS A 14 5.01 -8.14 -1.64
C LYS A 14 5.59 -8.71 -0.35
N ARG A 15 6.19 -9.89 -0.44
CA ARG A 15 6.95 -10.52 0.65
C ARG A 15 8.32 -10.97 0.10
N PRO A 16 9.23 -10.03 -0.19
CA PRO A 16 10.59 -10.37 -0.61
C PRO A 16 11.43 -10.84 0.58
N ASP A 17 12.58 -11.44 0.30
CA ASP A 17 13.52 -11.87 1.34
C ASP A 17 14.01 -10.67 2.18
N PRO A 18 14.35 -10.88 3.47
CA PRO A 18 14.92 -9.83 4.32
C PRO A 18 16.15 -9.20 3.67
N GLY A 19 16.21 -7.86 3.66
CA GLY A 19 17.29 -7.11 3.01
C GLY A 19 17.03 -6.72 1.55
N ASN A 20 15.91 -7.17 0.95
CA ASN A 20 15.50 -6.78 -0.40
C ASN A 20 14.36 -5.74 -0.34
N PRO A 21 14.66 -4.44 -0.32
CA PRO A 21 13.64 -3.40 -0.39
C PRO A 21 12.98 -3.37 -1.77
N VAL A 22 11.70 -3.03 -1.79
CA VAL A 22 10.92 -2.82 -3.01
C VAL A 22 11.47 -1.60 -3.74
N THR A 23 11.77 -1.78 -5.03
CA THR A 23 12.39 -0.76 -5.87
C THR A 23 11.33 0.13 -6.53
N VAL A 24 11.80 1.21 -7.15
CA VAL A 24 10.94 2.20 -7.80
C VAL A 24 10.18 1.63 -9.01
N SER A 25 10.65 0.54 -9.65
CA SER A 25 9.96 -0.07 -10.79
C SER A 25 8.60 -0.62 -10.39
N THR A 26 8.51 -1.36 -9.28
CA THR A 26 7.24 -1.88 -8.75
C THR A 26 6.24 -0.77 -8.46
N VAL A 27 6.69 0.37 -7.90
CA VAL A 27 5.81 1.53 -7.66
C VAL A 27 5.30 2.12 -8.97
N ARG A 28 6.14 2.21 -10.01
CA ARG A 28 5.75 2.71 -11.34
C ARG A 28 4.77 1.78 -12.04
N GLU A 29 5.01 0.47 -11.96
CA GLU A 29 4.12 -0.56 -12.52
C GLU A 29 2.73 -0.45 -11.90
N LEU A 30 2.63 -0.42 -10.57
CA LEU A 30 1.34 -0.27 -9.90
C LEU A 30 0.65 1.07 -10.22
N LEU A 31 1.40 2.18 -10.32
CA LEU A 31 0.84 3.46 -10.76
C LEU A 31 0.29 3.39 -12.19
N GLY A 32 0.98 2.68 -13.08
CA GLY A 32 0.54 2.44 -14.46
C GLY A 32 -0.76 1.65 -14.50
N VAL A 33 -0.81 0.51 -13.82
CA VAL A 33 -2.04 -0.31 -13.72
C VAL A 33 -3.19 0.47 -13.09
N LYS A 34 -2.93 1.25 -12.04
CA LYS A 34 -3.93 2.11 -11.39
C LYS A 34 -4.48 3.18 -12.34
N ALA A 35 -3.65 3.74 -13.21
CA ALA A 35 -4.07 4.72 -14.21
C ALA A 35 -4.91 4.05 -15.31
N ASP A 36 -4.45 2.92 -15.83
CA ASP A 36 -5.15 2.14 -16.87
C ASP A 36 -6.54 1.67 -16.38
N ASP A 37 -6.60 1.12 -15.16
CA ASP A 37 -7.83 0.63 -14.55
C ASP A 37 -8.74 1.75 -13.97
N SER A 38 -8.30 3.01 -14.09
CA SER A 38 -8.98 4.20 -13.57
C SER A 38 -9.38 4.08 -12.09
N ALA A 39 -8.58 3.37 -11.29
CA ALA A 39 -8.86 3.19 -9.87
C ALA A 39 -8.65 4.50 -9.11
N THR A 40 -9.39 4.68 -8.01
CA THR A 40 -9.28 5.88 -7.17
C THR A 40 -7.89 5.98 -6.53
N LYS A 41 -7.41 4.88 -5.95
CA LYS A 41 -6.13 4.84 -5.22
C LYS A 41 -5.48 3.47 -5.29
N ALA A 42 -4.15 3.43 -5.21
CA ALA A 42 -3.38 2.21 -5.04
C ALA A 42 -2.75 2.13 -3.64
N LEU A 43 -2.50 0.91 -3.18
CA LEU A 43 -1.78 0.61 -1.95
C LEU A 43 -0.74 -0.46 -2.24
N LEU A 44 0.52 -0.17 -1.98
CA LEU A 44 1.61 -1.15 -2.06
C LEU A 44 2.06 -1.50 -0.65
N VAL A 45 1.92 -2.77 -0.28
CA VAL A 45 2.26 -3.30 1.05
C VAL A 45 3.44 -4.23 0.93
N THR A 46 4.46 -4.07 1.77
CA THR A 46 5.62 -4.97 1.81
C THR A 46 5.98 -5.37 3.23
N THR A 47 6.51 -6.59 3.40
CA THR A 47 7.12 -7.03 4.67
C THR A 47 8.57 -6.56 4.84
N THR A 48 9.15 -5.90 3.84
CA THR A 48 10.47 -5.25 3.93
C THR A 48 10.31 -3.72 3.95
N ASP A 49 11.13 -3.01 3.18
CA ASP A 49 11.12 -1.56 3.07
C ASP A 49 11.05 -1.14 1.58
N PHE A 50 10.95 0.15 1.30
CA PHE A 50 11.06 0.78 -0.01
C PHE A 50 12.42 1.43 -0.16
N THR A 51 13.01 1.35 -1.35
CA THR A 51 14.21 2.15 -1.66
C THR A 51 13.91 3.65 -1.58
N LYS A 52 14.94 4.49 -1.44
CA LYS A 52 14.79 5.96 -1.37
C LYS A 52 13.99 6.52 -2.55
N ASP A 53 14.23 6.03 -3.76
CA ASP A 53 13.53 6.46 -4.97
C ASP A 53 12.07 5.99 -4.98
N ALA A 54 11.81 4.77 -4.50
CA ALA A 54 10.46 4.27 -4.32
C ALA A 54 9.68 5.14 -3.31
N ARG A 55 10.25 5.44 -2.13
CA ARG A 55 9.65 6.35 -1.14
C ARG A 55 9.38 7.73 -1.71
N SER A 56 10.35 8.27 -2.45
CA SER A 56 10.24 9.59 -3.08
C SER A 56 9.12 9.62 -4.12
N LEU A 57 8.94 8.55 -4.90
CA LEU A 57 7.83 8.44 -5.85
C LEU A 57 6.48 8.29 -5.13
N ILE A 58 6.41 7.46 -4.09
CA ILE A 58 5.20 7.30 -3.26
C ILE A 58 4.77 8.68 -2.71
N GLU A 59 5.70 9.45 -2.13
CA GLU A 59 5.38 10.76 -1.56
C GLU A 59 4.85 11.76 -2.62
N ARG A 60 5.49 11.80 -3.80
CA ARG A 60 5.01 12.65 -4.91
C ARG A 60 3.59 12.29 -5.36
N HIS A 61 3.19 11.03 -5.21
CA HIS A 61 1.87 10.52 -5.61
C HIS A 61 0.98 10.14 -4.41
N ARG A 62 1.21 10.70 -3.21
CA ARG A 62 0.52 10.32 -1.95
C ARG A 62 -1.01 10.29 -2.00
N TRP A 63 -1.62 11.10 -2.87
CA TRP A 63 -3.07 11.13 -3.08
C TRP A 63 -3.59 9.95 -3.91
N HIS A 64 -2.73 9.35 -4.73
CA HIS A 64 -3.05 8.28 -5.67
C HIS A 64 -2.45 6.93 -5.28
N LEU A 65 -1.37 6.91 -4.51
CA LEU A 65 -0.70 5.70 -4.07
C LEU A 65 -0.15 5.88 -2.64
N GLU A 66 -0.34 4.88 -1.80
CA GLU A 66 0.31 4.77 -0.49
C GLU A 66 1.23 3.55 -0.44
N GLY A 67 2.31 3.65 0.33
CA GLY A 67 3.19 2.54 0.69
C GLY A 67 3.05 2.19 2.17
N LYS A 68 3.06 0.89 2.50
CA LYS A 68 3.04 0.39 3.88
C LYS A 68 4.08 -0.70 4.05
N ILE A 69 4.78 -0.65 5.17
CA ILE A 69 5.87 -1.57 5.49
C ILE A 69 5.49 -2.48 6.67
N TYR A 70 6.39 -3.38 7.05
CA TYR A 70 6.18 -4.34 8.13
C TYR A 70 5.56 -3.73 9.40
N ASN A 71 6.10 -2.62 9.90
CA ASN A 71 5.62 -1.98 11.13
C ASN A 71 4.17 -1.49 11.01
N ASP A 72 3.76 -1.04 9.82
CA ASP A 72 2.36 -0.63 9.58
C ASP A 72 1.42 -1.84 9.63
N ILE A 73 1.86 -2.97 9.06
CA ILE A 73 1.09 -4.23 9.07
C ILE A 73 0.91 -4.71 10.51
N ILE A 74 1.99 -4.71 11.31
CA ILE A 74 1.92 -5.07 12.72
C ILE A 74 0.99 -4.13 13.49
N ALA A 75 1.05 -2.82 13.23
CA ALA A 75 0.13 -1.86 13.84
C ALA A 75 -1.33 -2.17 13.48
N TRP A 76 -1.64 -2.56 12.24
CA TRP A 76 -2.98 -2.95 11.83
C TRP A 76 -3.46 -4.23 12.51
N ILE A 77 -2.61 -5.25 12.61
CA ILE A 77 -2.93 -6.51 13.29
C ILE A 77 -3.22 -6.26 14.77
N ASN A 78 -2.35 -5.49 15.44
CA ASN A 78 -2.54 -5.16 16.85
C ASN A 78 -3.84 -4.37 17.07
N ASN A 79 -4.15 -3.43 16.18
CA ASN A 79 -5.41 -2.68 16.24
C ASN A 79 -6.63 -3.60 16.03
N TYR A 80 -6.55 -4.52 15.06
CA TYR A 80 -7.61 -5.49 14.80
C TYR A 80 -7.85 -6.39 16.02
N ASN A 81 -6.80 -6.93 16.62
CA ASN A 81 -6.89 -7.78 17.80
C ASN A 81 -7.54 -7.04 18.98
N ARG A 82 -7.13 -5.78 19.22
CA ARG A 82 -7.75 -4.92 20.24
C ARG A 82 -9.24 -4.71 19.99
N ILE A 83 -9.65 -4.44 18.74
CA ILE A 83 -11.07 -4.24 18.39
C ILE A 83 -11.88 -5.54 18.58
N LYS A 84 -11.25 -6.69 18.34
CA LYS A 84 -11.90 -8.00 18.42
C LYS A 84 -11.81 -8.67 19.79
N GLY A 85 -11.09 -8.07 20.74
CA GLY A 85 -10.84 -8.69 22.05
C GLY A 85 -10.03 -9.99 21.95
N ILE A 86 -9.17 -10.11 20.94
CA ILE A 86 -8.26 -11.24 20.80
C ILE A 86 -7.04 -10.94 21.66
N GLU A 87 -6.90 -11.68 22.76
CA GLU A 87 -5.66 -11.69 23.55
C GLU A 87 -4.63 -12.58 22.83
N LEU A 88 -3.43 -12.03 22.58
CA LEU A 88 -2.30 -12.74 22.00
C LEU A 88 -1.34 -13.22 23.09
#